data_AF-A0A2E4PK29-F1
#
_entry.id   AF-A0A2E4PK29-F1
#
_cell.length_a   1.000
_cell.length_b   1.000
_cell.length_c   1.000
_cell.angle_alpha   90.00
_cell.angle_beta   90.00
_cell.angle_gamma   90.00
#
_symmetry.space_group_name_H-M   'P 1'
#
loop_
_entity.id
_entity.type
_entity.pdbx_description
1 polymer ?
#
loop_
_entity_poly.entity_id
_entity_poly.type
_entity_poly.pdbx_seq_one_letter_code
_entity_poly.pdbx_strand_id
1 'polypeptide(L)'
;MKSIQRLGILIFTLLAFSKTFSQETIEIKKPTEGKSLVYFIRPTAVAFLVNFKVFDKDTFLGTLSSKKYFTYECEPGEHLFWATSENRDYVIANLEANKTYVINVSPQMGAFVAGVNLIPYDPNVANHKKLFNKALTKGKEMVQDEKETANDQSETIQKGLEKYEELVASESTKIARLNPNMNFENANKE
;
A
#
# COMPACT_ATOMS: atom_id res chain seq x y z
N MET A 1 35.98 72.94 2.98
CA MET A 1 36.93 71.79 2.99
C MET A 1 36.13 70.53 3.31
N LYS A 2 36.31 69.49 2.49
CA LYS A 2 35.57 68.22 2.48
C LYS A 2 35.82 67.39 3.76
N SER A 3 34.87 66.46 3.99
CA SER A 3 35.05 65.06 4.44
C SER A 3 34.48 64.73 5.82
N ILE A 4 33.88 63.58 6.09
CA ILE A 4 33.45 62.40 5.32
C ILE A 4 32.41 61.72 6.22
N GLN A 5 31.29 61.30 5.63
CA GLN A 5 30.26 60.51 6.29
C GLN A 5 30.83 59.15 6.75
N ARG A 6 30.47 58.68 7.94
CA ARG A 6 30.53 57.25 8.27
C ARG A 6 29.23 56.83 8.94
N LEU A 7 28.27 56.51 8.08
CA LEU A 7 27.05 55.77 8.38
C LEU A 7 27.47 54.36 8.82
N GLY A 8 27.37 54.06 10.11
CA GLY A 8 27.60 52.71 10.64
C GLY A 8 26.39 51.83 10.35
N ILE A 9 26.38 51.13 9.22
CA ILE A 9 25.41 50.08 8.93
C ILE A 9 25.84 48.84 9.71
N LEU A 10 25.16 48.55 10.82
CA LEU A 10 25.20 47.26 11.49
C LEU A 10 24.39 46.27 10.65
N ILE A 11 25.08 45.52 9.80
CA ILE A 11 24.50 44.44 9.00
C ILE A 11 24.16 43.29 9.96
N PHE A 12 22.87 43.15 10.30
CA PHE A 12 22.30 41.95 10.88
C PHE A 12 22.31 40.86 9.80
N THR A 13 23.32 39.99 9.79
CA THR A 13 23.33 38.80 8.94
C THR A 13 22.32 37.79 9.46
N LEU A 14 21.06 38.00 9.08
CA LEU A 14 20.00 36.99 9.17
C LEU A 14 20.32 35.90 8.14
N LEU A 15 21.16 34.93 8.51
CA LEU A 15 21.24 33.65 7.81
C LEU A 15 19.95 32.89 8.10
N ALA A 16 18.89 33.27 7.37
CA ALA A 16 17.72 32.41 7.21
C ALA A 16 18.22 31.14 6.53
N PHE A 17 18.42 30.09 7.33
CA PHE A 17 18.60 28.74 6.82
C PHE A 17 17.24 28.32 6.26
N SER A 18 16.96 28.73 5.03
CA SER A 18 15.85 28.22 4.24
C SER A 18 16.13 26.74 4.06
N LYS A 19 15.62 25.90 4.98
CA LYS A 19 15.43 24.49 4.66
C LYS A 19 14.41 24.49 3.53
N THR A 20 14.89 24.54 2.29
CA THR A 20 14.10 24.19 1.13
C THR A 20 13.67 22.76 1.38
N PHE A 21 12.43 22.60 1.86
CA PHE A 21 11.78 21.32 1.96
C PHE A 21 11.53 20.87 0.52
N SER A 22 12.57 20.33 -0.11
CA SER A 22 12.43 19.62 -1.37
C SER A 22 11.63 18.38 -1.03
N GLN A 23 10.35 18.39 -1.36
CA GLN A 23 9.50 17.22 -1.25
C GLN A 23 10.06 16.21 -2.24
N GLU A 24 10.82 15.23 -1.74
CA GLU A 24 11.37 14.17 -2.60
C GLU A 24 10.20 13.46 -3.26
N THR A 25 10.09 13.61 -4.57
CA THR A 25 9.09 12.91 -5.36
C THR A 25 9.51 11.45 -5.43
N ILE A 26 8.76 10.57 -4.77
CA ILE A 26 8.99 9.13 -4.90
C ILE A 26 8.18 8.65 -6.10
N GLU A 27 8.89 8.45 -7.20
CA GLU A 27 8.35 7.82 -8.39
C GLU A 27 7.97 6.37 -8.07
N ILE A 28 6.76 6.00 -8.48
CA ILE A 28 6.23 4.64 -8.32
C ILE A 28 6.25 3.94 -9.67
N LYS A 29 6.25 2.60 -9.67
CA LYS A 29 6.08 1.83 -10.90
C LYS A 29 4.72 2.17 -11.50
N LYS A 30 4.70 2.31 -12.81
CA LYS A 30 3.48 2.46 -13.61
C LYS A 30 3.16 1.11 -14.24
N PRO A 31 1.87 0.76 -14.41
CA PRO A 31 1.50 -0.42 -15.16
C PRO A 31 1.97 -0.30 -16.62
N THR A 32 2.16 -1.45 -17.26
CA THR A 32 2.17 -1.56 -18.73
C THR A 32 0.92 -0.90 -19.31
N GLU A 33 1.04 -0.30 -20.49
CA GLU A 33 -0.10 0.35 -21.15
C GLU A 33 -1.31 -0.59 -21.25
N GLY A 34 -2.47 -0.11 -20.81
CA GLY A 34 -3.73 -0.87 -20.77
C GLY A 34 -3.91 -1.76 -19.54
N LYS A 35 -2.89 -1.93 -18.68
CA LYS A 35 -2.97 -2.72 -17.45
C LYS A 35 -3.25 -1.86 -16.22
N SER A 36 -3.53 -2.53 -15.11
CA SER A 36 -3.62 -1.95 -13.76
C SER A 36 -2.49 -2.47 -12.89
N LEU A 37 -2.00 -1.66 -11.96
CA LEU A 37 -0.96 -2.06 -11.00
C LEU A 37 -1.48 -1.93 -9.56
N VAL A 38 -1.31 -2.96 -8.73
CA VAL A 38 -1.69 -2.93 -7.32
C VAL A 38 -0.47 -3.17 -6.45
N TYR A 39 -0.22 -2.25 -5.53
CA TYR A 39 0.77 -2.42 -4.47
C TYR A 39 0.11 -3.06 -3.24
N PHE A 40 0.63 -4.22 -2.83
CA PHE A 40 0.31 -4.80 -1.52
C PHE A 40 1.43 -4.46 -0.55
N ILE A 41 1.14 -3.63 0.45
CA ILE A 41 2.14 -3.11 1.37
C ILE A 41 1.91 -3.57 2.81
N ARG A 42 3.01 -3.72 3.56
CA ARG A 42 2.98 -3.85 5.03
C ARG A 42 4.04 -2.96 5.66
N PRO A 43 3.75 -1.64 5.77
CA PRO A 43 4.76 -0.61 6.10
C PRO A 43 5.26 -0.66 7.55
N THR A 44 4.58 -1.38 8.43
CA THR A 44 4.90 -1.45 9.86
C THR A 44 5.41 -2.82 10.27
N ALA A 45 6.53 -2.85 11.01
CA ALA A 45 6.86 -4.01 11.83
C ALA A 45 6.14 -3.84 13.17
N VAL A 46 4.97 -4.45 13.27
CA VAL A 46 4.40 -4.80 14.57
C VAL A 46 5.15 -6.01 15.13
N ALA A 47 5.12 -6.24 16.45
CA ALA A 47 5.80 -7.36 17.11
C ALA A 47 5.30 -8.76 16.67
N PHE A 48 4.29 -8.82 15.81
CA PHE A 48 3.73 -10.06 15.28
C PHE A 48 4.55 -10.56 14.06
N LEU A 49 5.31 -11.63 14.27
CA LEU A 49 6.08 -12.37 13.25
C LEU A 49 5.19 -13.29 12.38
N VAL A 50 4.02 -12.80 11.98
CA VAL A 50 3.06 -13.55 11.14
C VAL A 50 3.22 -13.15 9.68
N ASN A 51 3.03 -14.10 8.77
CA ASN A 51 2.98 -13.89 7.33
C ASN A 51 1.54 -13.95 6.83
N PHE A 52 1.22 -13.16 5.81
CA PHE A 52 -0.13 -13.13 5.21
C PHE A 52 -0.07 -13.60 3.77
N LYS A 53 -0.90 -14.58 3.41
CA LYS A 53 -1.07 -14.99 2.01
C LYS A 53 -2.10 -14.08 1.35
N VAL A 54 -1.79 -13.59 0.16
CA VAL A 54 -2.64 -12.67 -0.60
C VAL A 54 -3.06 -13.33 -1.92
N PHE A 55 -4.29 -13.09 -2.32
CA PHE A 55 -4.95 -13.72 -3.45
C PHE A 55 -5.74 -12.69 -4.26
N ASP A 56 -5.95 -13.01 -5.54
CA ASP A 56 -6.97 -12.42 -6.40
C ASP A 56 -7.86 -13.55 -6.92
N LYS A 57 -9.12 -13.58 -6.50
CA LYS A 57 -10.06 -14.69 -6.77
C LYS A 57 -9.43 -16.03 -6.37
N ASP A 58 -9.16 -16.90 -7.34
CA ASP A 58 -8.53 -18.22 -7.20
C ASP A 58 -7.02 -18.22 -7.45
N THR A 59 -6.41 -17.05 -7.67
CA THR A 59 -4.99 -16.91 -7.95
C THR A 59 -4.24 -16.49 -6.70
N PHE A 60 -3.25 -17.28 -6.29
CA PHE A 60 -2.33 -16.91 -5.22
C PHE A 60 -1.28 -15.92 -5.74
N LEU A 61 -1.16 -14.76 -5.09
CA LEU A 61 -0.25 -13.69 -5.50
C LEU A 61 1.09 -13.72 -4.76
N GLY A 62 1.09 -14.18 -3.50
CA GLY A 62 2.30 -14.30 -2.71
C GLY A 62 2.09 -14.15 -1.21
N THR A 63 3.20 -14.29 -0.48
CA THR A 63 3.24 -14.18 0.99
C THR A 63 3.89 -12.86 1.42
N LEU A 64 3.18 -12.08 2.22
CA LEU A 64 3.64 -10.79 2.73
C LEU A 64 4.04 -10.84 4.21
N SER A 65 5.33 -10.61 4.47
CA SER A 65 5.88 -10.51 5.82
C SER A 65 6.06 -9.04 6.26
N SER A 66 6.40 -8.81 7.53
CA SER A 66 6.62 -7.46 8.08
C SER A 66 7.63 -6.62 7.30
N LYS A 67 7.33 -5.33 7.10
CA LYS A 67 8.17 -4.35 6.37
C LYS A 67 8.50 -4.76 4.94
N LYS A 68 7.56 -5.42 4.26
CA LYS A 68 7.69 -5.79 2.86
C LYS A 68 6.53 -5.26 2.03
N TYR A 69 6.72 -5.24 0.72
CA TYR A 69 5.67 -5.01 -0.26
C TYR A 69 5.94 -5.81 -1.53
N PHE A 70 4.93 -5.99 -2.37
CA PHE A 70 5.10 -6.42 -3.76
C PHE A 70 4.09 -5.69 -4.66
N THR A 71 4.32 -5.75 -5.96
CA THR A 71 3.41 -5.23 -6.97
C THR A 71 2.78 -6.35 -7.77
N TYR A 72 1.49 -6.21 -8.09
CA TYR A 72 0.74 -7.14 -8.94
C TYR A 72 0.16 -6.37 -10.13
N GLU A 73 0.59 -6.71 -11.34
CA GLU A 73 0.03 -6.17 -12.57
C GLU A 73 -1.09 -7.09 -13.07
N CYS A 74 -2.22 -6.52 -13.44
CA CYS A 74 -3.44 -7.25 -13.80
C CYS A 74 -4.26 -6.51 -14.87
N GLU A 75 -5.29 -7.17 -15.40
CA GLU A 75 -6.26 -6.50 -16.26
C GLU A 75 -7.04 -5.42 -15.48
N PRO A 76 -7.55 -4.38 -16.15
CA PRO A 76 -8.60 -3.54 -15.58
C PRO A 76 -9.91 -4.30 -15.38
N GLY A 77 -10.74 -3.84 -14.46
CA GLY A 77 -12.05 -4.42 -14.15
C GLY A 77 -12.23 -4.78 -12.68
N GLU A 78 -13.15 -5.71 -12.42
CA GLU A 78 -13.46 -6.16 -11.07
C GLU A 78 -12.53 -7.30 -10.62
N HIS A 79 -11.90 -7.08 -9.47
CA HIS A 79 -11.03 -8.03 -8.77
C HIS A 79 -11.55 -8.30 -7.36
N LEU A 80 -11.30 -9.52 -6.87
CA LEU A 80 -11.57 -9.89 -5.49
C LEU A 80 -10.23 -10.15 -4.81
N PHE A 81 -9.68 -9.12 -4.18
CA PHE A 81 -8.47 -9.27 -3.39
C PHE A 81 -8.82 -9.76 -2.01
N TRP A 82 -8.14 -10.80 -1.55
CA TRP A 82 -8.32 -11.29 -0.20
C TRP A 82 -7.02 -11.80 0.39
N ALA A 83 -6.97 -11.79 1.72
CA ALA A 83 -5.83 -12.30 2.45
C ALA A 83 -6.27 -13.16 3.62
N THR A 84 -5.38 -14.05 4.06
CA THR A 84 -5.67 -14.96 5.16
C THR A 84 -4.55 -15.02 6.19
N SER A 85 -4.98 -15.15 7.44
CA SER A 85 -4.21 -15.57 8.61
C SER A 85 -5.11 -16.46 9.47
N GLU A 86 -5.29 -16.18 10.76
CA GLU A 86 -6.36 -16.81 11.56
C GLU A 86 -7.78 -16.41 11.11
N ASN A 87 -7.93 -15.22 10.50
CA ASN A 87 -9.14 -14.77 9.82
C ASN A 87 -8.89 -14.60 8.31
N ARG A 88 -9.96 -14.25 7.59
CA ARG A 88 -9.92 -13.81 6.19
C ARG A 88 -10.50 -12.42 6.08
N ASP A 89 -9.99 -11.63 5.15
CA ASP A 89 -10.51 -10.30 4.86
C ASP A 89 -10.48 -10.01 3.36
N TYR A 90 -11.41 -9.18 2.88
CA TYR A 90 -11.79 -9.09 1.48
C TYR A 90 -11.94 -7.64 1.00
N VAL A 91 -11.48 -7.38 -0.22
CA VAL A 91 -11.63 -6.13 -0.94
C VAL A 91 -12.18 -6.43 -2.34
N ILE A 92 -13.33 -5.86 -2.67
CA ILE A 92 -13.79 -5.76 -4.06
C ILE A 92 -13.15 -4.53 -4.67
N ALA A 93 -12.37 -4.72 -5.74
CA ALA A 93 -11.63 -3.65 -6.38
C ALA A 93 -12.12 -3.43 -7.82
N ASN A 94 -12.39 -2.18 -8.16
CA ASN A 94 -12.71 -1.75 -9.52
C ASN A 94 -11.54 -0.96 -10.07
N LEU A 95 -10.75 -1.58 -10.94
CA LEU A 95 -9.48 -1.06 -11.43
C LEU A 95 -9.63 -0.49 -12.84
N GLU A 96 -9.16 0.73 -13.05
CA GLU A 96 -9.03 1.35 -14.38
C GLU A 96 -7.65 1.14 -15.01
N ALA A 97 -7.63 1.08 -16.34
CA ALA A 97 -6.41 0.99 -17.13
C ALA A 97 -5.46 2.16 -16.86
N ASN A 98 -4.16 1.88 -16.90
CA ASN A 98 -3.08 2.83 -16.69
C ASN A 98 -3.05 3.46 -15.29
N LYS A 99 -3.69 2.81 -14.29
CA LYS A 99 -3.76 3.29 -12.91
C LYS A 99 -3.03 2.38 -11.94
N THR A 100 -2.51 2.99 -10.88
CA THR A 100 -1.84 2.31 -9.77
C THR A 100 -2.66 2.46 -8.49
N TYR A 101 -2.84 1.38 -7.75
CA TYR A 101 -3.60 1.34 -6.49
C TYR A 101 -2.77 0.76 -5.36
N VAL A 102 -3.20 0.98 -4.12
CA VAL A 102 -2.48 0.53 -2.93
C VAL A 102 -3.45 -0.13 -1.95
N ILE A 103 -3.10 -1.34 -1.50
CA ILE A 103 -3.78 -2.04 -0.42
C ILE A 103 -2.77 -2.30 0.70
N ASN A 104 -3.08 -1.81 1.90
CA ASN A 104 -2.31 -2.14 3.08
C ASN A 104 -2.82 -3.45 3.68
N VAL A 105 -1.92 -4.42 3.78
CA VAL A 105 -2.15 -5.70 4.44
C VAL A 105 -1.73 -5.57 5.90
N SER A 106 -2.66 -5.04 6.69
CA SER A 106 -2.43 -4.68 8.08
C SER A 106 -2.66 -5.88 9.01
N PRO A 107 -1.74 -6.14 9.96
CA PRO A 107 -2.05 -7.02 11.08
C PRO A 107 -3.10 -6.39 11.99
N GLN A 108 -3.96 -7.21 12.57
CA GLN A 108 -4.90 -6.84 13.64
C GLN A 108 -4.80 -7.83 14.82
N MET A 109 -5.35 -7.44 15.97
CA MET A 109 -5.37 -8.33 17.14
C MET A 109 -6.19 -9.57 16.81
N GLY A 110 -5.65 -10.72 17.19
CA GLY A 110 -6.31 -12.00 17.02
C GLY A 110 -6.34 -12.81 18.30
N ALA A 111 -6.99 -13.97 18.25
CA ALA A 111 -7.18 -14.83 19.43
C ALA A 111 -5.90 -15.61 19.79
N PHE A 112 -5.16 -16.09 18.78
CA PHE A 112 -3.95 -16.89 18.98
C PHE A 112 -2.76 -16.33 18.20
N VAL A 113 -3.00 -15.89 16.96
CA VAL A 113 -2.01 -15.21 16.12
C VAL A 113 -2.59 -13.89 15.62
N ALA A 114 -1.80 -13.05 14.97
CA ALA A 114 -2.35 -11.81 14.42
C ALA A 114 -3.31 -12.11 13.26
N GLY A 115 -4.50 -11.53 13.30
CA GLY A 115 -5.39 -11.48 12.14
C GLY A 115 -4.85 -10.54 11.06
N VAL A 116 -5.48 -10.59 9.88
CA VAL A 116 -5.21 -9.71 8.74
C VAL A 116 -6.40 -8.80 8.46
N ASN A 117 -6.13 -7.57 8.07
CA ASN A 117 -7.08 -6.58 7.59
C ASN A 117 -6.53 -5.96 6.29
N LEU A 118 -7.33 -5.99 5.21
CA LEU A 118 -7.02 -5.38 3.93
C LEU A 118 -7.65 -3.99 3.85
N ILE A 119 -6.79 -2.98 3.78
CA ILE A 119 -7.22 -1.58 3.81
C ILE A 119 -6.88 -0.94 2.46
N PRO A 120 -7.87 -0.70 1.58
CA PRO A 120 -7.71 0.16 0.42
C PRO A 120 -7.21 1.54 0.84
N TYR A 121 -6.10 1.98 0.28
CA TYR A 121 -5.56 3.30 0.55
C TYR A 121 -6.15 4.32 -0.43
N ASP A 122 -6.33 5.53 0.07
CA ASP A 122 -6.88 6.68 -0.64
C ASP A 122 -5.80 7.77 -0.70
N PRO A 123 -5.43 8.28 -1.89
CA PRO A 123 -4.42 9.32 -2.07
C PRO A 123 -4.79 10.65 -1.38
N ASN A 124 -6.07 10.88 -1.09
CA ASN A 124 -6.55 12.08 -0.40
C ASN A 124 -6.34 12.00 1.13
N VAL A 125 -5.99 10.83 1.66
CA VAL A 125 -5.73 10.64 3.10
C VAL A 125 -4.23 10.75 3.37
N ALA A 126 -3.80 11.80 4.07
CA ALA A 126 -2.39 12.08 4.36
C ALA A 126 -1.65 10.92 5.03
N ASN A 127 -2.33 10.19 5.93
CA ASN A 127 -1.72 9.03 6.58
C ASN A 127 -1.48 7.86 5.61
N HIS A 128 -2.36 7.66 4.62
CA HIS A 128 -2.19 6.62 3.60
C HIS A 128 -0.98 6.94 2.72
N LYS A 129 -0.86 8.18 2.24
CA LYS A 129 0.34 8.67 1.52
C LYS A 129 1.63 8.45 2.33
N LYS A 130 1.63 8.87 3.61
CA LYS A 130 2.77 8.70 4.51
C LYS A 130 3.17 7.24 4.69
N LEU A 131 2.20 6.33 4.84
CA LEU A 131 2.47 4.91 5.03
C LEU A 131 2.90 4.22 3.74
N PHE A 132 2.37 4.62 2.59
CA PHE A 132 2.84 4.16 1.29
C PHE A 132 4.27 4.61 1.01
N ASN A 133 4.57 5.89 1.22
CA ASN A 133 5.94 6.44 1.18
C ASN A 133 6.91 5.63 2.06
N LYS A 134 6.48 5.34 3.30
CA LYS A 134 7.27 4.52 4.24
C LYS A 134 7.49 3.10 3.73
N ALA A 135 6.49 2.48 3.09
CA ALA A 135 6.65 1.15 2.50
C ALA A 135 7.74 1.14 1.43
N LEU A 136 7.78 2.14 0.56
CA LEU A 136 8.76 2.21 -0.54
C LEU A 136 10.17 2.59 -0.05
N THR A 137 10.28 3.49 0.93
CA THR A 137 11.59 3.99 1.40
C THR A 137 12.25 3.12 2.46
N LYS A 138 11.46 2.39 3.25
CA LYS A 138 11.94 1.60 4.41
C LYS A 138 11.59 0.12 4.32
N GLY A 139 10.68 -0.26 3.42
CA GLY A 139 10.32 -1.64 3.19
C GLY A 139 11.22 -2.30 2.15
N LYS A 140 11.15 -3.63 2.10
CA LYS A 140 11.80 -4.44 1.07
C LYS A 140 10.77 -4.86 0.03
N GLU A 141 11.02 -4.55 -1.24
CA GLU A 141 10.26 -5.15 -2.33
C GLU A 141 10.53 -6.65 -2.38
N MET A 142 9.46 -7.43 -2.47
CA MET A 142 9.49 -8.86 -2.70
C MET A 142 9.35 -9.10 -4.19
N VAL A 143 10.25 -9.92 -4.73
CA VAL A 143 10.04 -10.54 -6.03
C VAL A 143 9.14 -11.75 -5.78
N GLN A 144 8.14 -11.95 -6.64
CA GLN A 144 7.26 -13.11 -6.56
C GLN A 144 8.11 -14.39 -6.67
N ASP A 145 8.05 -15.24 -5.65
CA ASP A 145 8.78 -16.50 -5.63
C ASP A 145 7.95 -17.56 -6.37
N GLU A 146 8.48 -18.03 -7.50
CA GLU A 146 7.85 -19.09 -8.30
C GLU A 146 7.62 -20.36 -7.47
N LYS A 147 8.46 -20.66 -6.48
CA LYS A 147 8.31 -21.84 -5.61
C LYS A 147 7.17 -21.70 -4.60
N GLU A 148 6.93 -20.50 -4.07
CA GLU A 148 5.75 -20.26 -3.23
C GLU A 148 4.47 -20.35 -4.07
N THR A 149 4.53 -19.88 -5.32
CA THR A 149 3.39 -19.91 -6.25
C THR A 149 3.04 -21.34 -6.68
N ALA A 150 4.03 -22.24 -6.72
CA ALA A 150 3.85 -23.66 -7.06
C ALA A 150 3.26 -24.52 -5.92
N ASN A 151 3.18 -24.00 -4.70
CA ASN A 151 2.62 -24.76 -3.58
C ASN A 151 1.09 -24.80 -3.69
N ASP A 152 0.49 -25.98 -3.55
CA ASP A 152 -0.96 -26.16 -3.69
C ASP A 152 -1.72 -25.29 -2.68
N GLN A 153 -2.48 -24.32 -3.20
CA GLN A 153 -3.34 -23.42 -2.43
C GLN A 153 -4.83 -23.76 -2.59
N SER A 154 -5.18 -24.85 -3.28
CA SER A 154 -6.57 -25.19 -3.65
C SER A 154 -7.52 -25.20 -2.45
N GLU A 155 -7.17 -25.88 -1.36
CA GLU A 155 -7.98 -25.91 -0.14
C GLU A 155 -8.11 -24.53 0.51
N THR A 156 -7.03 -23.74 0.50
CA THR A 156 -7.03 -22.38 1.06
C THR A 156 -7.93 -21.46 0.25
N ILE A 157 -7.90 -21.58 -1.08
CA ILE A 157 -8.74 -20.85 -2.03
C ILE A 157 -10.19 -21.23 -1.86
N GLN A 158 -10.51 -22.53 -1.87
CA GLN A 158 -11.87 -23.03 -1.73
C GLN A 158 -12.53 -22.45 -0.47
N LYS A 159 -11.91 -22.65 0.69
CA LYS A 159 -12.42 -22.10 1.97
C LYS A 159 -12.49 -20.58 1.98
N GLY A 160 -11.64 -19.91 1.18
CA GLY A 160 -11.64 -18.46 1.05
C GLY A 160 -12.81 -17.92 0.28
N LEU A 161 -13.12 -18.56 -0.85
CA LEU A 161 -14.24 -18.19 -1.69
C LEU A 161 -15.57 -18.60 -1.05
N GLU A 162 -15.65 -19.79 -0.43
CA GLU A 162 -16.83 -20.19 0.37
C GLU A 162 -17.15 -19.13 1.44
N LYS A 163 -16.14 -18.64 2.16
CA LYS A 163 -16.34 -17.61 3.17
C LYS A 163 -16.76 -16.27 2.58
N TYR A 164 -16.27 -15.92 1.39
CA TYR A 164 -16.71 -14.73 0.67
C TYR A 164 -18.20 -14.83 0.29
N GLU A 165 -18.63 -15.95 -0.27
CA GLU A 165 -20.03 -16.18 -0.64
C GLU A 165 -20.96 -16.10 0.56
N GLU A 166 -20.56 -16.62 1.72
CA GLU A 166 -21.31 -16.43 2.98
C GLU A 166 -21.48 -14.95 3.36
N LEU A 167 -20.42 -14.14 3.19
CA LEU A 167 -20.46 -12.71 3.51
C LEU A 167 -21.34 -11.94 2.54
N VAL A 168 -21.32 -12.30 1.25
CA VAL A 168 -22.20 -11.73 0.23
C VAL A 168 -23.66 -12.10 0.51
N ALA A 169 -23.94 -13.39 0.76
CA ALA A 169 -25.29 -13.88 1.06
C ALA A 169 -25.90 -13.28 2.33
N SER A 170 -25.05 -12.87 3.28
CA SER A 170 -25.47 -12.21 4.53
C SER A 170 -25.45 -10.67 4.46
N GLU A 171 -25.21 -10.09 3.28
CA GLU A 171 -25.13 -8.64 3.06
C GLU A 171 -24.14 -7.95 4.02
N SER A 172 -23.03 -8.63 4.32
CA SER A 172 -22.06 -8.19 5.31
C SER A 172 -21.38 -6.88 4.91
N THR A 173 -21.29 -5.94 5.86
CA THR A 173 -20.54 -4.68 5.69
C THR A 173 -19.02 -4.83 5.82
N LYS A 174 -18.54 -6.07 5.99
CA LYS A 174 -17.10 -6.36 6.21
C LYS A 174 -16.27 -6.38 4.93
N ILE A 175 -16.90 -6.34 3.75
CA ILE A 175 -16.19 -6.34 2.47
C ILE A 175 -15.87 -4.90 2.09
N ALA A 176 -14.59 -4.54 2.13
CA ALA A 176 -14.14 -3.21 1.73
C ALA A 176 -14.19 -3.03 0.21
N ARG A 177 -14.19 -1.77 -0.24
CA ARG A 177 -14.17 -1.42 -1.66
C ARG A 177 -12.97 -0.55 -2.01
N LEU A 178 -12.27 -0.92 -3.07
CA LEU A 178 -11.25 -0.10 -3.72
C LEU A 178 -11.87 0.49 -4.99
N ASN A 179 -12.13 1.79 -4.98
CA ASN A 179 -12.80 2.48 -6.08
C ASN A 179 -11.80 3.07 -7.09
N PRO A 180 -12.20 3.33 -8.34
CA PRO A 180 -11.30 3.85 -9.37
C PRO A 180 -10.62 5.18 -9.02
N ASN A 181 -11.29 6.04 -8.24
CA ASN A 181 -10.75 7.33 -7.81
C ASN A 181 -9.68 7.24 -6.71
N MET A 182 -9.40 6.05 -6.17
CA MET A 182 -8.37 5.81 -5.14
C MET A 182 -6.99 5.49 -5.73
N ASN A 183 -6.70 5.97 -6.94
CA ASN A 183 -5.44 5.71 -7.64
C ASN A 183 -4.32 6.68 -7.22
N PHE A 184 -3.09 6.18 -7.18
CA PHE A 184 -1.89 6.93 -6.81
C PHE A 184 -1.06 7.25 -8.06
N GLU A 185 -0.64 8.51 -8.21
CA GLU A 185 0.31 8.93 -9.24
C GLU A 185 1.77 8.90 -8.76
N ASN A 186 1.97 9.01 -7.45
CA ASN A 186 3.26 9.00 -6.77
C ASN A 186 3.08 8.57 -5.30
N ALA A 187 4.18 8.40 -4.57
CA ALA A 187 4.16 8.09 -3.13
C ALA A 187 4.61 9.28 -2.28
N ASN A 188 4.30 10.51 -2.69
CA ASN A 188 4.80 11.71 -2.01
C ASN A 188 4.07 11.93 -0.69
N LYS A 189 4.81 12.44 0.29
CA LYS A 189 4.24 12.91 1.54
C LYS A 189 3.88 14.38 1.37
N GLU A 190 2.65 14.65 0.95
CA GLU A 190 2.06 16.00 1.07
C GLU A 190 1.95 16.44 2.53
#